data_AF-A0A944YTI5-F1
#
_entry.id   AF-A0A944YTI5-F1
#
_cell.length_a   1.000
_cell.length_b   1.000
_cell.length_c   1.000
_cell.angle_alpha   90.00
_cell.angle_beta   90.00
_cell.angle_gamma   90.00
#
_symmetry.space_group_name_H-M   'P 1'
#
loop_
_entity.id
_entity.type
_entity.pdbx_description
1 polymer ?
#
loop_
_entity_poly.entity_id
_entity_poly.type
_entity_poly.pdbx_seq_one_letter_code
_entity_poly.pdbx_strand_id
1 'polypeptide(L)'
;MFTDTSYYFYNISWESIKVLKPGLEQKDFVSGYAMTNKYEDFAESFTYYILHNDDFLEKSKQSALLRAKYDFFSKYLFRDE
;
A
#
# COMPACT_ATOMS: atom_id res chain seq x y z
N MET A 1 2.72 -8.22 -23.45
CA MET A 1 3.48 -8.39 -22.19
C MET A 1 2.57 -7.94 -21.07
N PHE A 2 2.14 -8.83 -20.18
CA PHE A 2 1.30 -8.45 -19.05
C PHE A 2 2.16 -7.66 -18.06
N THR A 3 1.81 -6.40 -17.80
CA THR A 3 2.44 -5.61 -16.74
C THR A 3 1.80 -6.01 -15.42
N ASP A 4 2.61 -6.51 -14.49
CA ASP A 4 2.16 -6.75 -13.13
C ASP A 4 1.85 -5.40 -12.46
N THR A 5 0.56 -5.07 -12.34
CA THR A 5 0.10 -3.82 -11.74
C THR A 5 0.54 -3.69 -10.29
N SER A 6 0.73 -4.79 -9.56
CA SER A 6 1.20 -4.76 -8.16
C SER A 6 2.61 -4.17 -8.03
N TYR A 7 3.40 -4.15 -9.11
CA TYR A 7 4.69 -3.45 -9.15
C TYR A 7 4.58 -1.97 -8.77
N TYR A 8 3.52 -1.28 -9.20
CA TYR A 8 3.31 0.13 -8.86
C TYR A 8 3.07 0.31 -7.36
N PHE A 9 2.39 -0.63 -6.71
CA PHE A 9 2.21 -0.61 -5.26
C PHE A 9 3.53 -0.84 -4.53
N TYR A 10 4.27 -1.89 -4.90
CA TYR A 10 5.55 -2.21 -4.24
C TYR A 10 6.53 -1.04 -4.30
N ASN A 11 6.60 -0.37 -5.45
CA ASN A 11 7.53 0.75 -5.66
C ASN A 11 7.18 2.00 -4.83
N ILE A 12 6.05 2.05 -4.10
CA ILE A 12 5.76 3.16 -3.18
C ILE A 12 6.74 3.14 -2.01
N SER A 13 7.02 1.95 -1.43
CA SER A 13 7.75 1.83 -0.17
C SER A 13 9.00 0.94 -0.24
N TRP A 14 9.12 0.10 -1.27
CA TRP A 14 10.09 -0.98 -1.30
C TRP A 14 11.07 -0.87 -2.46
N GLU A 15 12.35 -1.05 -2.16
CA GLU A 15 13.43 -1.24 -3.15
C GLU A 15 13.55 -2.72 -3.56
N SER A 16 13.33 -3.63 -2.60
CA SER A 16 13.30 -5.08 -2.84
C SER A 16 12.31 -5.76 -1.90
N ILE A 17 12.25 -7.09 -1.90
CA ILE A 17 11.26 -7.86 -1.10
C ILE A 17 11.25 -7.43 0.37
N LYS A 18 12.43 -7.24 0.98
CA LYS A 18 12.57 -6.91 2.41
C LYS A 18 13.32 -5.60 2.68
N VAL A 19 13.61 -4.81 1.64
CA VAL A 19 14.37 -3.57 1.77
C VAL A 19 13.46 -2.38 1.49
N LEU A 20 13.27 -1.54 2.50
CA LEU A 20 12.53 -0.29 2.42
C LEU A 20 13.35 0.80 1.74
N LYS A 21 12.64 1.75 1.13
CA LYS A 21 13.22 3.02 0.72
C LYS A 21 13.72 3.81 1.94
N PRO A 22 14.76 4.66 1.80
CA PRO A 22 15.27 5.46 2.91
C PRO A 22 14.22 6.42 3.48
N GLY A 23 14.20 6.57 4.81
CA GLY A 23 13.35 7.55 5.50
C GLY A 23 11.91 7.12 5.75
N LEU A 24 11.55 5.86 5.45
CA LEU A 24 10.22 5.33 5.76
C LEU A 24 10.09 4.97 7.24
N GLU A 25 8.93 5.28 7.80
CA GLU A 25 8.59 5.05 9.20
C GLU A 25 7.34 4.18 9.32
N GLN A 26 7.09 3.62 10.50
CA GLN A 26 5.93 2.76 10.75
C GLN A 26 4.59 3.45 10.44
N LYS A 27 4.50 4.77 10.57
CA LYS A 27 3.30 5.55 10.23
C LYS A 27 2.93 5.47 8.74
N ASP A 28 3.87 5.10 7.87
CA ASP A 28 3.68 4.96 6.42
C ASP A 28 3.15 3.57 6.01
N PHE A 29 2.85 2.73 6.99
CA PHE A 29 2.27 1.39 6.84
C PHE A 29 0.94 1.30 7.60
N VAL A 30 0.06 0.41 7.14
CA VAL A 30 -1.25 0.18 7.80
C VAL A 30 -1.08 -0.52 9.15
N SER A 31 -0.04 -1.34 9.29
CA SER A 31 0.31 -2.06 10.51
C SER A 31 1.83 -2.24 10.62
N GLY A 32 2.32 -2.67 11.79
CA GLY A 32 3.73 -3.09 11.93
C GLY A 32 4.06 -4.34 11.11
N TYR A 33 3.08 -5.22 10.88
CA TYR A 33 3.27 -6.44 10.10
C TYR A 33 3.42 -6.16 8.60
N ALA A 34 2.67 -5.17 8.09
CA ALA A 34 2.82 -4.63 6.74
C ALA A 34 4.26 -4.14 6.45
N MET A 35 5.01 -3.71 7.48
CA MET A 35 6.40 -3.24 7.33
C MET A 35 7.43 -4.38 7.24
N THR A 36 7.02 -5.65 7.25
CA THR A 36 7.96 -6.78 7.27
C THR A 36 8.50 -7.13 5.87
N ASN A 37 7.67 -7.03 4.84
CA ASN A 37 8.05 -7.21 3.44
C ASN A 37 6.97 -6.65 2.49
N LYS A 38 7.32 -6.45 1.21
CA LYS A 38 6.43 -5.84 0.22
C LYS A 38 5.12 -6.60 -0.04
N TYR A 39 5.12 -7.92 0.17
CA TYR A 39 3.93 -8.75 -0.06
C TYR A 39 2.94 -8.62 1.11
N GLU A 40 3.44 -8.57 2.35
CA GLU A 40 2.60 -8.30 3.53
C GLU A 40 2.08 -6.87 3.53
N ASP A 41 2.88 -5.90 3.08
CA ASP A 41 2.41 -4.52 2.89
C ASP A 41 1.19 -4.47 1.97
N PHE A 42 1.25 -5.20 0.85
CA PHE A 42 0.14 -5.31 -0.08
C PHE A 42 -1.05 -6.04 0.54
N ALA A 43 -0.84 -7.22 1.14
CA ALA A 43 -1.92 -8.04 1.68
C ALA A 43 -2.67 -7.35 2.82
N GLU A 44 -1.94 -6.75 3.76
CA GLU A 44 -2.52 -5.98 4.86
C GLU A 44 -3.24 -4.73 4.33
N SER A 45 -2.62 -3.97 3.42
CA SER A 45 -3.25 -2.75 2.89
C SER A 45 -4.49 -3.06 2.04
N PHE A 46 -4.47 -4.17 1.29
CA PHE A 46 -5.63 -4.65 0.53
C PHE A 46 -6.78 -5.05 1.47
N THR A 47 -6.47 -5.86 2.49
CA THR A 47 -7.44 -6.27 3.51
C THR A 47 -8.04 -5.06 4.22
N TYR A 48 -7.20 -4.09 4.58
CA TYR A 48 -7.63 -2.85 5.21
C TYR A 48 -8.50 -1.99 4.29
N TYR A 49 -8.19 -1.93 2.99
CA TYR A 49 -9.00 -1.22 2.00
C TYR A 49 -10.39 -1.83 1.81
N ILE A 50 -10.51 -3.16 1.83
CA ILE A 50 -11.77 -3.87 1.62
C ILE A 50 -12.64 -3.87 2.88
N LEU A 51 -12.05 -4.11 4.05
CA LEU A 51 -12.80 -4.31 5.29
C LEU A 51 -12.91 -3.06 6.17
N HIS A 52 -11.98 -2.11 6.02
CA HIS A 52 -11.85 -0.92 6.88
C HIS A 52 -11.58 0.34 6.05
N ASN A 53 -12.30 0.51 4.94
CA ASN A 53 -12.03 1.55 3.94
C ASN A 53 -12.00 2.97 4.52
N ASP A 54 -13.00 3.32 5.33
CA ASP A 54 -13.12 4.65 5.94
C ASP A 54 -11.93 4.95 6.88
N ASP A 55 -11.51 3.98 7.69
CA ASP A 55 -10.35 4.10 8.57
C ASP A 55 -9.05 4.22 7.76
N PHE A 56 -8.92 3.45 6.67
CA PHE A 56 -7.77 3.59 5.77
C PHE A 56 -7.74 4.98 5.13
N LEU A 57 -8.88 5.47 4.64
CA LEU A 57 -8.98 6.81 4.07
C LEU A 57 -8.57 7.88 5.08
N GLU A 58 -9.01 7.79 6.33
CA GLU A 58 -8.61 8.72 7.38
C GLU A 58 -7.10 8.63 7.69
N LYS A 59 -6.58 7.42 7.90
CA LYS A 59 -5.15 7.20 8.16
C LYS A 59 -4.27 7.69 7.01
N SER A 60 -4.75 7.57 5.78
CA SER A 60 -4.04 8.01 4.58
C SER A 60 -3.78 9.53 4.56
N LYS A 61 -4.59 10.34 5.26
CA LYS A 61 -4.40 11.79 5.35
C LYS A 61 -3.13 12.18 6.11
N GLN A 62 -2.57 11.26 6.90
CA GLN A 62 -1.40 11.50 7.74
C GLN A 62 -0.06 11.12 7.07
N SER A 63 -0.11 10.44 5.92
CA SER A 63 1.09 10.02 5.18
C SER A 63 0.84 10.01 3.68
N ALA A 64 1.65 10.77 2.93
CA ALA A 64 1.60 10.77 1.47
C ALA A 64 1.83 9.37 0.87
N LEU A 65 2.62 8.51 1.55
CA LEU A 65 2.86 7.14 1.12
C LEU A 65 1.64 6.25 1.36
N LEU A 66 0.97 6.35 2.53
CA LEU A 66 -0.30 5.65 2.74
C LEU A 66 -1.38 6.13 1.77
N ARG A 67 -1.39 7.43 1.46
CA ARG A 67 -2.29 7.97 0.44
C ARG A 67 -2.05 7.37 -0.93
N ALA A 68 -0.79 7.27 -1.36
CA ALA A 68 -0.47 6.60 -2.62
C ALA A 68 -0.91 5.12 -2.64
N LYS A 69 -0.80 4.40 -1.51
CA LYS A 69 -1.28 3.01 -1.37
C LYS A 69 -2.80 2.92 -1.45
N TYR A 70 -3.52 3.82 -0.78
CA TYR A 70 -4.98 3.90 -0.87
C TYR A 70 -5.43 4.20 -2.31
N ASP A 71 -4.81 5.21 -2.94
CA ASP A 71 -5.14 5.64 -4.29
C ASP A 71 -4.84 4.54 -5.33
N PHE A 72 -3.84 3.68 -5.10
CA PHE A 72 -3.59 2.49 -5.91
C PHE A 72 -4.82 1.58 -5.95
N PHE A 73 -5.38 1.23 -4.79
CA PHE A 73 -6.55 0.35 -4.72
C PHE A 73 -7.78 0.99 -5.35
N SER A 74 -8.04 2.27 -5.04
CA SER A 74 -9.12 3.05 -5.66
C SER A 74 -9.01 3.06 -7.19
N LYS A 75 -7.79 3.17 -7.73
CA LYS A 75 -7.55 3.23 -9.17
C LYS A 75 -7.70 1.89 -9.88
N TYR A 76 -7.34 0.77 -9.25
CA TYR A 76 -7.14 -0.51 -9.95
C TYR A 76 -8.12 -1.62 -9.59
N LEU A 77 -8.81 -1.60 -8.43
CA LEU A 77 -9.68 -2.70 -8.01
C LEU A 77 -11.10 -2.66 -8.60
N PHE A 78 -11.67 -1.47 -8.79
CA PHE A 78 -13.07 -1.30 -9.19
C PHE A 78 -13.22 -0.52 -10.48
N ARG A 79 -12.36 -0.77 -11.45
CA ARG A 79 -12.55 -0.23 -12.79
C ARG A 79 -13.73 -0.96 -13.45
N ASP A 80 -14.72 -0.19 -13.89
CA ASP A 80 -15.62 -0.67 -14.93
C ASP A 80 -14.78 -0.90 -16.19
N GLU A 81 -14.90 -2.11 -16.77
CA GLU A 81 -14.27 -2.46 -18.06
C GLU A 81 -14.90 -1.70 -19.23
#